data_AF-A0A062V3K8-F1
#
_entry.id   AF-A0A062V3K8-F1
#
_cell.length_a   1.000
_cell.length_b   1.000
_cell.length_c   1.000
_cell.angle_alpha   90.00
_cell.angle_beta   90.00
_cell.angle_gamma   90.00
#
_symmetry.space_group_name_H-M   'P 1'
#
loop_
_entity.id
_entity.type
_entity.pdbx_description
1 polymer ?
#
loop_
_entity_poly.entity_id
_entity_poly.type
_entity_poly.pdbx_seq_one_letter_code
_entity_poly.pdbx_strand_id
1 'polypeptide(L)' 'MKSKHKSMLELKVRKLGNSLIITIPAEIAKMYGIVEGSTIEVIPDKDKLIMQSKKR' A
#
# COMPACT_ATOMS: atom_id res chain seq x y z
N MET A 1 24.04 5.29 -13.47
CA MET A 1 22.87 4.41 -13.28
C MET A 1 22.90 3.85 -11.87
N LYS A 2 22.12 4.40 -10.93
CA LYS A 2 22.07 3.89 -9.54
C LYS A 2 20.81 3.05 -9.38
N SER A 3 20.98 1.73 -9.32
CA SER A 3 19.95 0.79 -8.87
C SER A 3 19.53 1.19 -7.46
N LYS A 4 18.37 1.85 -7.32
CA LYS A 4 17.79 2.21 -6.04
C LYS A 4 17.39 0.90 -5.37
N HIS A 5 18.01 0.57 -4.23
CA HIS A 5 17.64 -0.57 -3.40
C HIS A 5 16.11 -0.58 -3.21
N LYS A 6 15.45 -1.57 -3.80
CA LYS A 6 14.05 -1.90 -3.51
C LYS A 6 14.08 -2.61 -2.15
N SER A 7 14.17 -1.85 -1.06
CA SER A 7 14.08 -2.44 0.28
C SER A 7 12.70 -3.07 0.41
N MET A 8 12.68 -4.39 0.55
CA MET A 8 11.45 -5.12 0.82
C MET A 8 10.95 -4.68 2.20
N LEU A 9 9.73 -4.17 2.27
CA LEU A 9 9.13 -3.74 3.52
C LEU A 9 8.20 -4.85 4.01
N GLU A 10 8.56 -5.50 5.10
CA GLU A 10 7.70 -6.47 5.78
C GLU A 10 6.70 -5.73 6.67
N LEU A 11 5.41 -5.94 6.43
CA LEU A 11 4.31 -5.34 7.18
C LEU A 11 3.45 -6.42 7.82
N LYS A 12 3.05 -6.20 9.08
CA LYS A 12 2.16 -7.11 9.80
C LYS A 12 0.70 -6.79 9.47
N VAL A 13 -0.02 -7.80 8.98
CA VAL A 13 -1.48 -7.75 8.81
C VAL A 13 -2.16 -7.84 10.19
N ARG A 14 -3.19 -7.03 10.42
CA ARG A 14 -3.99 -7.03 11.66
C ARG A 14 -5.47 -7.20 11.35
N LYS A 15 -6.23 -7.74 12.31
CA LYS A 15 -7.69 -7.85 12.20
C LYS A 15 -8.36 -6.57 12.71
N LEU A 16 -9.35 -6.08 11.98
CA LEU A 16 -10.24 -5.00 12.37
C LEU A 16 -11.68 -5.40 12.02
N GLY A 17 -12.49 -5.71 13.03
CA GLY A 17 -13.83 -6.26 12.82
C GLY A 17 -13.77 -7.60 12.06
N ASN A 18 -14.49 -7.71 10.94
CA ASN A 18 -14.47 -8.88 10.05
C ASN A 18 -13.47 -8.74 8.88
N SER A 19 -12.56 -7.76 8.94
CA SER A 19 -11.62 -7.46 7.85
C SER A 19 -10.18 -7.55 8.32
N LEU A 20 -9.28 -7.71 7.35
CA LEU A 20 -7.84 -7.57 7.55
C LEU A 20 -7.38 -6.20 7.07
N ILE A 21 -6.44 -5.61 7.79
CA ILE A 21 -5.85 -4.32 7.47
C ILE A 21 -4.32 -4.41 7.46
N ILE A 22 -3.72 -3.60 6.59
CA ILE A 22 -2.31 -3.25 6.63
C ILE A 22 -2.20 -1.75 6.90
N THR A 23 -1.28 -1.36 7.78
CA THR A 23 -1.01 0.06 8.04
C THR A 23 0.00 0.56 7.02
N ILE A 24 -0.37 1.57 6.24
CA ILE A 24 0.56 2.27 5.34
C ILE A 24 1.43 3.20 6.19
N PRO A 25 2.77 3.04 6.23
CA PRO A 25 3.64 3.96 6.94
C PRO A 25 3.50 5.39 6.43
N ALA A 26 3.62 6.37 7.32
CA ALA A 26 3.41 7.78 7.00
C ALA A 26 4.31 8.28 5.84
N GLU A 27 5.54 7.78 5.75
CA GLU A 27 6.46 8.11 4.66
C GLU A 27 5.96 7.62 3.30
N ILE A 28 5.46 6.39 3.23
CA ILE A 28 4.87 5.82 2.01
C ILE A 28 3.58 6.57 1.66
N ALA A 29 2.71 6.82 2.64
CA ALA A 29 1.49 7.58 2.41
C ALA A 29 1.79 8.97 1.80
N LYS A 30 2.77 9.70 2.34
CA LYS A 30 3.25 10.98 1.80
C LYS A 30 3.80 10.85 0.38
N MET A 31 4.64 9.83 0.14
CA MET A 31 5.26 9.59 -1.18
C MET A 31 4.22 9.36 -2.29
N TYR A 32 3.11 8.71 -1.95
CA TYR A 32 2.03 8.40 -2.89
C TYR A 32 0.83 9.36 -2.81
N GLY A 33 0.91 10.42 -2.00
CA GLY A 33 -0.17 11.40 -1.82
C GLY A 33 -1.44 10.80 -1.22
N ILE A 34 -1.33 9.73 -0.43
CA ILE A 34 -2.45 9.06 0.22
C ILE A 34 -2.79 9.80 1.51
N VAL A 35 -4.04 10.27 1.61
CA VAL A 35 -4.61 10.93 2.78
C VAL A 35 -5.89 10.24 3.23
N GLU A 36 -6.39 10.58 4.41
CA GLU A 36 -7.70 10.11 4.87
C GLU A 36 -8.79 10.41 3.82
N GLY A 37 -9.67 9.44 3.56
CA GLY A 37 -10.69 9.52 2.50
C GLY A 37 -10.19 9.21 1.08
N SER A 38 -8.88 8.99 0.87
CA SER A 38 -8.36 8.55 -0.43
C SER A 38 -8.87 7.16 -0.78
N THR A 39 -9.19 6.94 -2.06
CA THR A 39 -9.54 5.61 -2.57
C THR A 39 -8.29 4.93 -3.12
N ILE A 40 -8.05 3.70 -2.70
CA ILE A 40 -7.00 2.83 -3.24
C ILE A 40 -7.67 1.70 -4.01
N GLU A 41 -7.21 1.49 -5.24
CA GLU A 41 -7.60 0.34 -6.04
C GLU A 41 -6.65 -0.82 -5.73
N VAL A 42 -7.23 -2.00 -5.48
CA VAL A 42 -6.50 -3.24 -5.23
C VAL A 42 -6.78 -4.18 -6.39
N ILE A 43 -5.76 -4.49 -7.16
CA ILE A 43 -5.84 -5.39 -8.31
C ILE A 43 -5.12 -6.69 -7.92
N PRO A 44 -5.84 -7.82 -7.79
CA PRO A 44 -5.21 -9.12 -7.66
C PRO A 44 -4.57 -9.52 -9.00
N ASP A 45 -3.27 -9.82 -8.98
CA ASP A 45 -2.52 -10.33 -10.13
C ASP A 45 -1.73 -11.57 -9.72
N LYS A 46 -2.32 -12.74 -9.95
CA LYS A 46 -1.78 -14.07 -9.62
C LYS A 46 -1.26 -14.13 -8.18
N ASP A 47 0.06 -14.03 -8.00
CA ASP A 47 0.76 -14.16 -6.72
C ASP A 47 0.98 -12.81 -6.01
N LYS A 48 0.42 -11.72 -6.53
CA LYS A 48 0.65 -10.36 -6.05
C LYS A 48 -0.65 -9.58 -5.89
N LEU A 49 -0.65 -8.66 -4.93
CA LEU A 49 -1.65 -7.62 -4.78
C LEU A 49 -1.00 -6.29 -5.21
N ILE A 50 -1.55 -5.68 -6.26
CA ILE A 50 -1.12 -4.36 -6.71
C ILE A 50 -2.04 -3.32 -6.11
N MET A 51 -1.46 -2.36 -5.39
CA MET A 51 -2.18 -1.23 -4.81
C MET A 51 -1.82 0.04 -5.58
N GLN A 52 -2.81 0.78 -6.06
CA GLN A 52 -2.61 2.05 -6.75
C GLN A 52 -3.57 3.11 -6.24
N SER A 53 -3.11 4.37 -6.15
CA SER A 53 -4.00 5.47 -5.83
C SER A 53 -4.97 5.69 -6.99
N LYS A 54 -6.26 5.80 -6.67
CA LYS A 54 -7.28 6.12 -7.68
C LYS A 54 -7.09 7.57 -8.11
N LYS A 55 -6.53 7.80 -9.30
CA LYS A 55 -6.58 9.12 -9.92
C LYS A 55 -8.03 9.36 -10.34
N ARG A 56 -8.65 10.40 -9.78
CA ARG A 56 -9.88 10.97 -10.34
C ARG A 56 -9.59 11.63 -11.67
#